data_AF-A0A2T2SBN1-F1
#
_entry.id   AF-A0A2T2SBN1-F1
#
_cell.length_a   1.000
_cell.length_b   1.000
_cell.length_c   1.000
_cell.angle_alpha   90.00
_cell.angle_beta   90.00
_cell.angle_gamma   90.00
#
_symmetry.space_group_name_H-M   'P 1'
#
loop_
_entity.id
_entity.type
_entity.pdbx_description
1 polymer ?
#
loop_
_entity_poly.entity_id
_entity_poly.type
_entity_poly.pdbx_seq_one_letter_code
_entity_poly.pdbx_strand_id
1 'polypeptide(L)'
;MARRIVLRSEEEPDRPSPEDLTIDYEGELNPQQHAAATAGDGSLLIVAGAGTGKTRTLIYRLAYLVETGTDPGRIVLLTFTRRAANDMIARAAQLLDGRCEQVQGGTFHAFCL
;
A
#
# COMPACT_ATOMS: atom_id res chain seq x y z
N MET A 1 -37.92 -24.71 -13.68
CA MET A 1 -37.56 -23.88 -12.51
C MET A 1 -36.10 -24.10 -12.19
N ALA A 2 -35.21 -23.20 -12.61
CA ALA A 2 -33.79 -23.25 -12.25
C ALA A 2 -33.47 -21.97 -11.48
N ARG A 3 -33.22 -22.09 -10.17
CA ARG A 3 -32.72 -20.97 -9.38
C ARG A 3 -31.24 -20.82 -9.69
N ARG A 4 -30.89 -19.73 -10.37
CA ARG A 4 -29.51 -19.27 -10.53
C ARG A 4 -29.00 -18.86 -9.15
N ILE A 5 -28.33 -19.78 -8.46
CA ILE A 5 -27.57 -19.45 -7.26
C ILE A 5 -26.30 -18.77 -7.75
N VAL A 6 -26.35 -17.44 -7.88
CA VAL A 6 -25.16 -16.62 -7.98
C VAL A 6 -24.52 -16.71 -6.60
N LEU A 7 -23.41 -17.43 -6.49
CA LEU A 7 -22.49 -17.28 -5.36
C LEU A 7 -22.06 -15.80 -5.40
N ARG A 8 -22.61 -14.99 -4.51
CA ARG A 8 -22.10 -13.64 -4.28
C ARG A 8 -20.65 -13.84 -3.88
N SER A 9 -19.73 -13.42 -4.75
CA SER A 9 -18.37 -13.08 -4.35
C SER A 9 -18.49 -12.28 -3.06
N GLU A 10 -17.74 -12.67 -2.03
CA GLU A 10 -17.69 -11.89 -0.79
C GLU A 10 -17.53 -10.42 -1.16
N GLU A 11 -18.41 -9.58 -0.61
CA GLU A 11 -18.45 -8.14 -0.87
C GLU A 11 -17.03 -7.59 -0.83
N GLU A 12 -16.56 -7.10 -1.98
CA GLU A 12 -15.39 -6.24 -2.00
C GLU A 12 -15.76 -5.08 -1.05
N PRO A 13 -15.03 -4.87 0.05
CA PRO A 13 -15.38 -3.81 0.99
C PRO A 13 -15.48 -2.52 0.19
N ASP A 14 -16.51 -1.73 0.48
CA ASP A 14 -16.77 -0.45 -0.17
C ASP A 14 -15.48 0.37 -0.12
N ARG A 15 -14.71 0.38 -1.22
CA ARG A 15 -13.42 1.07 -1.24
C ARG A 15 -13.76 2.54 -1.11
N PRO A 16 -13.15 3.26 -0.15
CA PRO A 16 -13.44 4.65 0.07
C PRO A 16 -13.27 5.41 -1.24
N SER A 17 -14.21 6.31 -1.50
CA SER A 17 -14.11 7.19 -2.65
C SER A 17 -12.91 8.13 -2.45
N PRO A 18 -12.30 8.68 -3.52
CA PRO A 18 -11.12 9.55 -3.40
C PRO A 18 -11.33 10.76 -2.46
N GLU A 19 -12.58 11.18 -2.30
CA GLU A 19 -13.06 12.25 -1.42
C GLU A 19 -13.12 11.86 0.07
N ASP A 20 -12.99 10.57 0.40
CA ASP A 20 -12.96 10.04 1.77
C ASP A 20 -11.52 9.87 2.31
N LEU A 21 -10.49 10.14 1.50
CA LEU A 21 -9.10 9.99 1.88
C LEU A 21 -8.68 11.14 2.82
N THR A 22 -7.98 10.78 3.89
CA THR A 22 -7.41 11.73 4.86
C THR A 22 -6.10 12.33 4.37
N ILE A 23 -5.38 11.64 3.48
CA ILE A 23 -4.12 12.11 2.89
C ILE A 23 -4.36 12.72 1.50
N ASP A 24 -3.86 13.94 1.28
CA ASP A 24 -3.80 14.56 -0.04
C ASP A 24 -2.63 13.99 -0.87
N TYR A 25 -2.84 12.81 -1.46
CA TYR A 25 -1.81 12.13 -2.26
C TYR A 25 -1.37 12.94 -3.48
N GLU A 26 -2.29 13.66 -4.12
CA GLU A 26 -1.99 14.44 -5.33
C GLU A 26 -1.19 15.70 -5.00
N GLY A 27 -1.47 16.36 -3.87
CA GLY A 27 -0.68 17.49 -3.38
C GLY A 27 0.70 17.10 -2.84
N GLU A 28 0.84 15.90 -2.29
CA GLU A 28 2.08 15.42 -1.67
C GLU A 28 3.08 14.75 -2.64
N LEU A 29 2.61 14.31 -3.81
CA LEU A 29 3.38 13.53 -4.76
C LEU A 29 3.40 14.20 -6.14
N ASN A 30 4.53 14.08 -6.84
CA ASN A 30 4.50 14.45 -8.26
C ASN A 30 3.61 13.48 -9.06
N PRO A 31 3.19 13.84 -10.29
CA PRO A 31 2.22 13.03 -11.05
C PRO A 31 2.63 11.57 -11.26
N GLN A 32 3.93 11.28 -11.45
CA GLN A 32 4.41 9.91 -11.65
C GLN A 32 4.42 9.11 -10.35
N GLN A 33 4.79 9.74 -9.24
CA GLN A 33 4.77 9.12 -7.92
C GLN A 33 3.33 8.89 -7.44
N HIS A 34 2.44 9.86 -7.69
CA HIS A 34 1.01 9.76 -7.41
C HIS A 34 0.42 8.54 -8.13
N ALA A 35 0.57 8.48 -9.46
CA ALA A 35 0.07 7.35 -10.26
C ALA A 35 0.61 5.99 -9.79
N ALA A 36 1.86 5.94 -9.31
CA ALA A 36 2.44 4.71 -8.79
C ALA A 36 1.94 4.35 -7.37
N ALA A 37 1.69 5.34 -6.51
CA ALA A 37 1.18 5.14 -5.16
C ALA A 37 -0.31 4.75 -5.15
N THR A 38 -1.09 5.27 -6.10
CA THR A 38 -2.54 5.05 -6.20
C THR A 38 -2.93 4.00 -7.24
N ALA A 39 -1.95 3.30 -7.82
CA ALA A 39 -2.21 2.24 -8.81
C ALA A 39 -3.22 1.20 -8.29
N GLY A 40 -4.06 0.68 -9.17
CA GLY A 40 -5.05 -0.35 -8.83
C GLY A 40 -4.43 -1.72 -8.56
N ASP A 41 -5.26 -2.75 -8.67
CA ASP A 41 -4.83 -4.14 -8.50
C ASP A 41 -3.92 -4.62 -9.64
N GLY A 42 -3.14 -5.65 -9.36
CA GLY A 42 -2.22 -6.27 -10.32
C GLY A 42 -0.75 -5.90 -10.11
N SER A 43 0.10 -6.35 -11.03
CA SER A 43 1.54 -6.16 -10.94
C SER A 43 1.96 -4.79 -11.48
N LEU A 44 2.79 -4.08 -10.72
CA LEU A 44 3.37 -2.79 -11.09
C LEU A 44 4.90 -2.84 -11.00
N LEU A 45 5.58 -2.38 -12.04
CA LEU A 45 7.03 -2.19 -12.05
C LEU A 45 7.37 -0.69 -12.14
N ILE A 46 8.11 -0.19 -11.14
CA ILE A 46 8.56 1.20 -11.11
C ILE A 46 10.06 1.24 -11.41
N VAL A 47 10.43 1.83 -12.54
CA VAL A 47 11.83 2.08 -12.91
C VAL A 47 12.17 3.53 -12.60
N ALA A 48 13.11 3.77 -11.68
CA ALA A 48 13.44 5.12 -11.25
C ALA A 48 14.92 5.30 -10.89
N GLY A 49 15.49 6.43 -11.33
CA GLY A 49 16.88 6.81 -11.08
C GLY A 49 17.20 7.07 -9.59
N ALA A 50 18.46 7.32 -9.28
CA ALA A 50 18.85 7.76 -7.94
C ALA A 50 18.17 9.09 -7.59
N GLY A 51 17.75 9.27 -6.33
CA GLY A 51 17.15 10.53 -5.86
C GLY A 51 15.72 10.81 -6.31
N THR A 52 15.08 9.97 -7.14
CA THR A 52 13.73 10.23 -7.68
C THR A 52 12.57 9.92 -6.71
N GLY A 53 12.87 9.65 -5.44
CA GLY A 53 11.85 9.43 -4.41
C GLY A 53 11.22 8.02 -4.37
N LYS A 54 11.88 6.96 -4.88
CA LYS A 54 11.38 5.56 -4.81
C LYS A 54 10.83 5.17 -3.45
N THR A 55 11.59 5.46 -2.39
CA THR A 55 11.18 5.16 -1.02
C THR A 55 9.95 5.96 -0.60
N ARG A 56 9.85 7.24 -1.00
CA ARG A 56 8.67 8.07 -0.75
C ARG A 56 7.45 7.45 -1.44
N THR A 57 7.55 7.09 -2.72
CA THR A 57 6.46 6.44 -3.46
C THR A 57 5.97 5.16 -2.78
N LEU A 58 6.88 4.29 -2.31
CA LEU A 58 6.50 3.05 -1.62
C LEU A 58 5.83 3.30 -0.25
N ILE A 59 6.27 4.33 0.49
CA ILE A 59 5.64 4.72 1.75
C ILE A 59 4.19 5.19 1.51
N TYR A 60 3.98 6.06 0.52
CA TYR A 60 2.62 6.51 0.18
C TYR A 60 1.78 5.39 -0.42
N ARG A 61 2.37 4.47 -1.18
CA ARG A 61 1.66 3.27 -1.66
C ARG A 61 1.15 2.42 -0.49
N LEU A 62 1.98 2.24 0.54
CA LEU A 62 1.59 1.49 1.72
C LEU A 62 0.43 2.17 2.45
N ALA A 63 0.55 3.48 2.70
CA ALA A 63 -0.52 4.27 3.29
C ALA A 63 -1.81 4.16 2.47
N TYR A 64 -1.72 4.33 1.15
CA TYR A 64 -2.88 4.27 0.25
C TYR A 64 -3.58 2.91 0.30
N LEU A 65 -2.84 1.81 0.28
CA LEU A 65 -3.42 0.47 0.38
C LEU A 65 -4.18 0.29 1.70
N VAL A 66 -3.59 0.68 2.82
CA VAL A 66 -4.21 0.57 4.15
C VAL A 66 -5.43 1.49 4.27
N GLU A 67 -5.31 2.72 3.78
CA GLU A 67 -6.38 3.71 3.82
C GLU A 67 -7.58 3.29 2.97
N THR A 68 -7.33 2.70 1.79
CA THR A 68 -8.36 2.16 0.89
C THR A 68 -8.93 0.82 1.30
N GLY A 69 -8.60 0.34 2.51
CA GLY A 69 -9.23 -0.83 3.12
C GLY A 69 -8.49 -2.15 2.90
N THR A 70 -7.28 -2.14 2.34
CA THR A 70 -6.44 -3.35 2.33
C THR A 70 -6.08 -3.71 3.76
N ASP A 71 -6.44 -4.93 4.18
CA ASP A 71 -6.03 -5.50 5.47
C ASP A 71 -4.50 -5.43 5.61
N PRO A 72 -3.95 -4.64 6.57
CA PRO A 72 -2.52 -4.52 6.77
C PRO A 72 -1.80 -5.85 6.97
N GLY A 73 -2.47 -6.83 7.60
CA GLY A 73 -1.94 -8.17 7.82
C GLY A 73 -1.73 -8.98 6.54
N ARG A 74 -2.29 -8.52 5.41
CA ARG A 74 -2.11 -9.11 4.08
C ARG A 74 -1.05 -8.38 3.24
N ILE A 75 -0.41 -7.36 3.78
CA ILE A 75 0.64 -6.59 3.10
C ILE A 75 2.02 -7.02 3.62
N VAL A 76 2.93 -7.31 2.69
CA VAL A 76 4.35 -7.59 3.00
C VAL A 76 5.24 -6.53 2.35
N LEU A 77 6.06 -5.86 3.16
CA LEU A 77 7.06 -4.90 2.71
C LEU A 77 8.47 -5.47 2.85
N LEU A 78 9.08 -5.84 1.72
CA LEU A 78 10.42 -6.41 1.67
C LEU A 78 11.46 -5.36 1.24
N THR A 79 12.57 -5.31 1.97
CA THR A 79 13.71 -4.44 1.67
C THR A 79 15.04 -5.18 1.90
N PHE A 80 16.17 -4.56 1.56
CA PHE A 80 17.50 -5.16 1.79
C PHE A 80 17.93 -5.14 3.26
N THR A 81 17.38 -4.25 4.09
CA THR A 81 17.75 -4.15 5.51
C THR A 81 16.51 -4.05 6.39
N ARG A 82 16.53 -4.70 7.56
CA ARG A 82 15.40 -4.61 8.52
C ARG A 82 15.08 -3.17 8.90
N ARG A 83 16.12 -2.35 9.06
CA ARG A 83 15.98 -0.91 9.35
C ARG A 83 15.19 -0.18 8.27
N ALA A 84 15.47 -0.44 6.99
CA ALA A 84 14.74 0.23 5.91
C ALA A 84 13.26 -0.15 5.90
N ALA A 85 12.92 -1.43 6.10
CA ALA A 85 11.52 -1.85 6.21
C ALA A 85 10.81 -1.17 7.39
N ASN A 86 11.43 -1.18 8.57
CA ASN A 86 10.87 -0.57 9.78
C ASN A 86 10.71 0.95 9.62
N ASP A 87 11.72 1.64 9.08
CA ASP A 87 11.68 3.09 8.84
C ASP A 87 10.56 3.45 7.85
N MET A 88 10.33 2.63 6.83
CA MET A 88 9.25 2.85 5.86
C MET A 88 7.86 2.64 6.48
N ILE A 89 7.68 1.58 7.28
CA ILE A 89 6.42 1.32 8.00
C ILE A 89 6.12 2.44 9.00
N ALA A 90 7.10 2.84 9.80
CA ALA A 90 6.93 3.91 10.78
C ALA A 90 6.54 5.24 10.11
N ARG A 91 7.12 5.56 8.94
CA ARG A 91 6.74 6.75 8.18
C ARG A 91 5.34 6.64 7.58
N ALA A 92 4.93 5.45 7.11
CA ALA A 92 3.56 5.24 6.64
C ALA A 92 2.54 5.39 7.79
N ALA A 93 2.89 4.93 9.00
CA ALA A 93 2.05 5.10 10.19
C ALA A 93 1.96 6.57 10.64
N GLN A 94 3.04 7.33 10.50
CA GLN A 94 3.02 8.78 10.75
C GLN A 94 2.20 9.56 9.72
N LEU A 95 2.18 9.09 8.47
CA LEU A 95 1.41 9.73 7.39
C LEU A 95 -0.08 9.42 7.50
N LEU A 96 -0.44 8.17 7.81
CA LEU A 96 -1.82 7.71 7.93
C LEU A 96 -2.19 7.56 9.41
N ASP A 97 -1.98 6.35 9.96
CA ASP A 97 -2.24 6.01 11.36
C ASP A 97 -1.58 4.66 11.74
N GLY A 98 -1.79 4.24 12.98
CA GLY A 98 -1.21 3.01 13.55
C GLY A 98 -1.61 1.70 12.85
N ARG A 99 -2.60 1.68 11.95
CA ARG A 99 -2.92 0.47 11.16
C ARG A 99 -1.73 0.03 10.31
N CYS A 100 -0.93 0.97 9.82
CA CYS A 100 0.28 0.68 9.04
C CYS A 100 1.31 -0.14 9.84
N GLU A 101 1.34 -0.07 11.18
CA GLU A 101 2.28 -0.82 12.01
C GLU A 101 2.01 -2.33 12.02
N GLN A 102 0.82 -2.76 11.59
CA GLN A 102 0.43 -4.17 11.48
C GLN A 102 0.97 -4.84 10.19
N VAL A 103 1.58 -4.05 9.30
CA VAL A 103 2.18 -4.54 8.05
C VAL A 103 3.42 -5.39 8.35
N GLN A 104 3.54 -6.53 7.68
CA GLN A 104 4.74 -7.36 7.83
C GLN A 104 5.93 -6.74 7.07
N GLY A 105 6.87 -6.15 7.81
CA GLY A 105 8.10 -5.58 7.26
C GLY A 105 9.33 -6.45 7.49
N GLY A 106 10.22 -6.55 6.50
CA GLY A 106 11.47 -7.27 6.71
C GLY A 106 12.39 -7.35 5.51
N THR A 107 13.32 -8.31 5.60
CA THR A 107 14.17 -8.71 4.49
C THR A 107 13.68 -10.04 3.93
N PHE A 108 14.06 -10.36 2.68
CA PHE A 108 13.79 -11.67 2.09
C PHE A 108 14.25 -12.82 3.01
N HIS A 109 15.44 -12.71 3.61
CA HIS A 109 15.95 -13.71 4.55
C HIS A 109 15.06 -13.87 5.79
N ALA A 110 14.52 -12.78 6.33
CA ALA A 110 13.66 -12.85 7.51
C ALA A 110 12.26 -13.40 7.20
N PHE A 111 11.80 -13.26 5.96
CA PHE A 111 10.49 -13.74 5.52
C PHE A 111 10.48 -15.23 5.15
N CYS A 112 11.60 -15.75 4.63
CA CYS A 112 11.71 -17.14 4.16
C CYS A 112 12.22 -18.14 5.21
N LEU A 113 12.41 -17.72 6.47
CA LEU A 113 12.83 -18.55 7.59
C LEU A 113 11.64 -18.82 8.52
#